data_AF-A0A6B2SC84-F1
#
_entry.id   AF-A0A6B2SC84-F1
#
_cell.length_a   1.000
_cell.length_b   1.000
_cell.length_c   1.000
_cell.angle_alpha   90.00
_cell.angle_beta   90.00
_cell.angle_gamma   90.00
#
_symmetry.space_group_name_H-M   'P 1'
#
loop_
_entity.id
_entity.type
_entity.pdbx_description
1 polymer ?
#
loop_
_entity_poly.entity_id
_entity_poly.type
_entity_poly.pdbx_seq_one_letter_code
_entity_poly.pdbx_strand_id
1 'polypeptide(L)'
;MPELRVTPGRYQGRTRLYVTLPAGSTAAWYDRESGRVSLVLDEYRAEVLAALAPYLTGEPEVGPPPVPTPAELALLTLHPDDDLAPNRPGEALHAAPAGSAVSRFRRAPLRAARTALAAQEALGAELDAL
;
A
#
# COMPACT_ATOMS: atom_id res chain seq x y z
N MET A 1 16.55 -6.31 27.27
CA MET A 1 15.35 -5.77 26.59
C MET A 1 15.83 -4.88 25.47
N PRO A 2 15.41 -5.09 24.21
CA PRO A 2 15.81 -4.24 23.09
C PRO A 2 15.31 -2.81 23.31
N GLU A 3 16.17 -1.82 23.08
CA GLU A 3 15.80 -0.41 23.19
C GLU A 3 15.04 0.00 21.92
N LEU A 4 13.71 -0.13 21.98
CA LEU A 4 12.83 0.29 20.89
C LEU A 4 12.75 1.82 20.83
N ARG A 5 12.85 2.37 19.62
CA ARG A 5 12.71 3.81 19.38
C ARG A 5 11.32 4.12 18.86
N VAL A 6 10.65 5.10 19.48
CA VAL A 6 9.37 5.62 19.02
C VAL A 6 9.60 6.93 18.25
N THR A 7 9.20 6.99 16.98
CA THR A 7 9.33 8.19 16.14
C THR A 7 7.99 8.61 15.55
N PRO A 8 7.65 9.90 15.57
CA PRO A 8 6.46 10.40 14.88
C PRO A 8 6.71 10.45 13.37
N GLY A 9 5.66 10.15 12.59
CA GLY A 9 5.67 10.30 11.15
C GLY A 9 4.29 10.61 10.58
N ARG A 10 4.24 10.97 9.29
CA ARG A 10 3.00 11.17 8.54
C ARG A 10 2.91 10.16 7.41
N TYR A 11 1.77 9.50 7.31
CA TYR A 11 1.46 8.58 6.22
C TYR A 11 0.05 8.87 5.72
N GLN A 12 -0.09 9.15 4.42
CA GLN A 12 -1.37 9.48 3.77
C GLN A 12 -2.18 10.55 4.56
N GLY A 13 -1.49 11.60 5.03
CA GLY A 13 -2.11 12.67 5.82
C GLY A 13 -2.28 12.40 7.32
N ARG A 14 -2.25 11.14 7.76
CA ARG A 14 -2.47 10.75 9.17
C ARG A 14 -1.18 10.79 9.99
N THR A 15 -1.29 11.13 11.27
CA THR A 15 -0.17 11.10 12.23
C THR A 15 -0.05 9.73 12.88
N ARG A 16 1.11 9.09 12.72
CA ARG A 16 1.43 7.78 13.30
C ARG A 16 2.71 7.83 14.13
N LEU A 17 2.80 6.96 15.11
CA LEU A 17 4.05 6.67 15.82
C LEU A 17 4.61 5.34 15.30
N TYR A 18 5.87 5.35 14.88
CA TYR A 18 6.59 4.15 14.44
C TYR A 18 7.45 3.63 15.58
N VAL A 19 7.43 2.33 15.79
CA VAL A 19 8.28 1.64 16.75
C VAL A 19 9.32 0.86 15.98
N THR A 20 10.57 1.30 16.08
CA THR A 20 11.69 0.72 15.33
C THR A 20 12.69 0.04 16.25
N LEU A 21 13.21 -1.09 15.81
CA LEU A 21 14.33 -1.79 16.42
C LEU A 21 15.63 -0.98 16.25
N PRO A 22 16.66 -1.22 17.09
CA PRO A 22 17.97 -0.61 16.93
C PRO A 22 18.61 -0.85 15.56
N ALA A 23 18.30 -2.00 14.93
CA ALA A 23 18.74 -2.36 13.60
C ALA A 23 18.03 -1.59 12.46
N GLY A 24 17.05 -0.74 12.78
CA GLY A 24 16.32 0.11 11.84
C GLY A 24 15.04 -0.50 11.25
N SER A 25 14.74 -1.77 11.52
CA SER A 25 13.48 -2.40 11.12
C SER A 25 12.30 -1.89 11.96
N THR A 26 11.12 -1.78 11.34
CA THR A 26 9.89 -1.39 12.05
C THR A 26 9.26 -2.63 12.70
N ALA A 27 9.09 -2.60 14.01
CA ALA A 27 8.41 -3.65 14.76
C ALA A 27 6.89 -3.42 14.82
N ALA A 28 6.45 -2.16 14.87
CA ALA A 28 5.04 -1.79 14.90
C ALA A 28 4.79 -0.34 14.49
N TRP A 29 3.52 0.02 14.29
CA TRP A 29 3.07 1.40 14.24
C TRP A 29 1.77 1.61 15.01
N TYR A 30 1.61 2.78 15.61
CA TYR A 30 0.43 3.24 16.33
C TYR A 30 -0.24 4.38 15.57
N ASP A 31 -1.52 4.22 15.26
CA ASP A 31 -2.36 5.23 14.64
C ASP A 31 -3.16 5.95 15.71
N ARG A 32 -2.83 7.22 15.95
CA ARG A 32 -3.39 8.03 17.03
C ARG A 32 -4.86 8.38 16.83
N GLU A 33 -5.33 8.40 15.58
CA GLU A 33 -6.73 8.71 15.27
C GLU A 33 -7.64 7.52 15.57
N SER A 34 -7.16 6.31 15.26
CA SER A 34 -7.92 5.07 15.50
C SER A 34 -7.62 4.38 16.82
N GLY A 35 -6.58 4.80 17.55
CA GLY A 35 -6.16 4.13 18.79
C GLY A 35 -5.59 2.72 18.56
N ARG A 36 -5.16 2.40 17.34
CA ARG A 36 -4.77 1.05 16.94
C ARG A 36 -3.26 0.88 16.84
N VAL A 37 -2.77 -0.25 17.37
CA VAL A 37 -1.40 -0.73 17.19
C VAL A 37 -1.38 -1.86 16.17
N SER A 38 -0.63 -1.68 15.09
CA SER A 38 -0.36 -2.72 14.11
C SER A 38 1.04 -3.27 14.31
N LEU A 39 1.12 -4.55 14.65
CA LEU A 39 2.38 -5.27 14.81
C LEU A 39 2.87 -5.75 13.44
N VAL A 40 4.11 -5.43 13.11
CA VAL A 40 4.83 -5.97 11.95
C VAL A 40 5.61 -7.21 12.36
N LEU A 41 6.16 -7.20 13.58
CA LEU A 41 6.90 -8.30 14.18
C LEU A 41 6.23 -8.70 15.50
N ASP A 42 5.49 -9.80 15.48
CA ASP A 42 4.69 -10.24 16.64
C ASP A 42 5.56 -10.66 17.84
N GLU A 43 6.78 -11.14 17.57
CA GLU A 43 7.77 -11.51 18.60
C GLU A 43 8.17 -10.36 19.54
N TYR A 44 7.98 -9.10 19.14
CA TYR A 44 8.26 -7.90 19.96
C TYR A 44 7.01 -7.28 20.58
N ARG A 45 5.87 -8.01 20.62
CA ARG A 45 4.58 -7.46 21.08
C ARG A 45 4.67 -6.81 22.47
N ALA A 46 5.31 -7.46 23.43
CA ALA A 46 5.38 -6.96 24.80
C ALA A 46 6.21 -5.69 24.88
N GLU A 47 7.36 -5.67 24.21
CA GLU A 47 8.28 -4.53 24.17
C GLU A 47 7.66 -3.34 23.44
N VAL A 48 6.94 -3.59 22.34
CA VAL A 48 6.21 -2.55 21.60
C VAL A 48 5.17 -1.89 22.50
N LEU A 49 4.35 -2.66 23.20
CA LEU A 49 3.32 -2.11 24.08
C LEU A 49 3.93 -1.34 25.26
N ALA A 50 5.04 -1.83 25.82
CA ALA A 50 5.79 -1.12 26.85
C ALA A 50 6.37 0.21 26.35
N ALA A 51 6.95 0.23 25.15
CA ALA A 51 7.51 1.44 24.53
C ALA A 51 6.42 2.46 24.16
N LEU A 52 5.24 1.99 23.76
CA LEU A 52 4.12 2.85 23.39
C LEU A 52 3.32 3.38 24.58
N ALA A 53 3.40 2.74 25.75
CA ALA A 53 2.60 3.07 26.93
C ALA A 53 2.48 4.59 27.24
N PRO A 54 3.53 5.42 27.14
CA PRO A 54 3.43 6.87 27.39
C PRO A 54 2.59 7.64 26.38
N TYR A 55 2.32 7.08 25.20
CA TYR A 55 1.66 7.75 24.07
C TYR A 55 0.22 7.28 23.85
N LEU A 56 -0.21 6.23 24.56
CA LEU A 56 -1.54 5.64 24.42
C LEU A 56 -2.58 6.53 25.09
N THR A 57 -3.67 6.78 24.39
CA THR A 57 -4.81 7.58 24.86
C THR A 57 -5.98 6.68 25.25
N GLY A 58 -5.68 5.58 25.96
CA GLY A 58 -6.63 4.52 26.31
C GLY A 58 -6.05 3.13 26.12
N GLU A 59 -6.90 2.10 26.24
CA GLU A 59 -6.53 0.74 25.89
C GLU A 59 -6.41 0.59 24.37
N PRO A 60 -5.23 0.27 23.81
CA PRO A 60 -5.05 0.22 22.38
C PRO A 60 -5.68 -1.03 21.80
N GLU A 61 -6.28 -0.89 20.62
CA GLU A 61 -6.69 -2.05 19.86
C GLU A 61 -5.48 -2.66 19.15
N VAL A 62 -5.21 -3.94 19.40
CA VAL A 62 -4.08 -4.66 18.81
C VAL A 62 -4.62 -5.75 17.90
N GLY A 63 -4.19 -5.75 16.64
CA GLY A 63 -4.57 -6.77 15.69
C GLY A 63 -4.86 -6.22 14.30
N PRO A 64 -5.22 -7.10 13.34
CA PRO A 64 -5.55 -6.70 11.99
C PRO A 64 -6.68 -5.67 12.01
N PRO A 65 -6.73 -4.77 11.00
CA PRO A 65 -7.86 -3.85 10.87
C PRO A 65 -9.18 -4.64 10.82
N PRO A 66 -10.28 -4.04 11.31
CA PRO A 66 -11.57 -4.71 11.30
C PRO A 66 -11.94 -5.03 9.85
N VAL A 67 -12.41 -6.24 9.63
CA VAL A 67 -12.92 -6.65 8.32
C VAL A 67 -14.29 -5.97 8.12
N PRO A 68 -14.55 -5.37 6.96
CA PRO A 68 -15.86 -4.79 6.69
C PRO A 68 -16.97 -5.84 6.84
N THR A 69 -18.09 -5.43 7.42
CA THR A 69 -19.29 -6.25 7.56
C THR A 69 -19.86 -6.62 6.19
N PRO A 70 -20.69 -7.67 6.08
CA PRO A 70 -21.33 -8.01 4.81
C PRO A 70 -22.13 -6.85 4.19
N ALA A 71 -22.76 -6.01 5.03
CA ALA A 71 -23.49 -4.83 4.58
C ALA A 71 -22.55 -3.74 4.00
N GLU A 72 -21.40 -3.50 4.65
CA GLU A 72 -20.39 -2.58 4.15
C GLU A 72 -19.73 -3.11 2.87
N LEU A 73 -19.52 -4.43 2.76
CA LEU A 73 -19.02 -5.07 1.54
C LEU A 73 -20.00 -4.91 0.38
N ALA A 74 -21.31 -5.00 0.63
CA ALA A 74 -22.32 -4.77 -0.41
C ALA A 74 -22.23 -3.35 -0.98
N LEU A 75 -21.89 -2.34 -0.16
CA LEU A 75 -21.67 -0.96 -0.62
C LEU A 75 -20.36 -0.79 -1.41
N LEU A 76 -19.37 -1.66 -1.17
CA LEU A 76 -18.08 -1.66 -1.86
C LEU A 76 -18.04 -2.60 -3.07
N THR A 77 -19.15 -3.29 -3.37
CA THR A 77 -19.22 -4.23 -4.48
C THR A 77 -19.18 -3.45 -5.80
N LEU A 78 -18.16 -3.71 -6.61
CA LEU A 78 -18.01 -3.12 -7.93
C LEU A 78 -18.88 -3.86 -8.94
N HIS A 79 -19.32 -3.14 -9.98
CA HIS A 79 -19.91 -3.77 -11.16
C HIS A 79 -18.85 -4.70 -11.79
N PRO A 80 -19.21 -5.88 -12.34
CA PRO A 80 -18.24 -6.78 -12.95
C PRO A 80 -17.36 -6.12 -14.02
N ASP A 81 -17.91 -5.15 -14.77
CA ASP A 81 -17.14 -4.40 -15.78
C ASP A 81 -16.13 -3.43 -15.17
N ASP A 82 -16.34 -3.01 -13.92
CA ASP A 82 -15.44 -2.13 -13.17
C ASP A 82 -14.44 -2.93 -12.30
N ASP A 83 -14.65 -4.24 -12.13
CA ASP A 83 -13.73 -5.11 -11.41
C ASP A 83 -12.52 -5.42 -12.29
N LEU A 84 -11.41 -4.75 -12.00
CA LEU A 84 -10.13 -4.98 -12.68
C LEU A 84 -9.37 -6.19 -12.12
N ALA A 85 -9.88 -6.92 -11.13
CA ALA A 85 -9.21 -8.09 -10.58
C ALA A 85 -8.99 -9.24 -11.59
N PRO A 86 -9.87 -9.48 -12.58
CA PRO A 86 -9.60 -10.41 -13.68
C PRO A 86 -8.63 -9.86 -14.73
N ASN A 87 -8.59 -8.53 -14.91
CA ASN A 87 -7.76 -7.84 -15.90
C ASN A 87 -6.66 -7.01 -15.22
N ARG A 88 -5.87 -7.63 -14.33
CA ARG A 88 -4.95 -6.87 -13.46
C ARG A 88 -3.95 -6.07 -14.31
N PRO A 89 -4.03 -4.73 -14.30
CA PRO A 89 -3.11 -3.92 -15.07
C PRO A 89 -1.68 -4.16 -14.58
N GLY A 90 -0.78 -4.50 -15.49
CA GLY A 90 0.62 -4.77 -15.17
C GLY A 90 0.94 -6.20 -14.73
N GLU A 91 -0.03 -7.14 -14.72
CA GLU A 91 0.24 -8.56 -14.40
C GLU A 91 1.33 -9.16 -15.29
N ALA A 92 1.30 -8.84 -16.59
CA ALA A 92 2.32 -9.26 -17.55
C ALA A 92 3.74 -8.74 -17.20
N LEU A 93 3.86 -7.68 -16.39
CA LEU A 93 5.14 -7.10 -15.98
C LEU A 93 5.76 -7.85 -14.79
N HIS A 94 4.97 -8.57 -14.00
CA HIS A 94 5.48 -9.35 -12.85
C HIS A 94 6.26 -10.61 -13.28
N ALA A 95 6.04 -11.10 -14.50
CA ALA A 95 6.79 -12.21 -15.08
C ALA A 95 8.21 -11.80 -15.55
N ALA A 96 8.49 -10.49 -15.66
CA ALA A 96 9.82 -10.02 -16.01
C ALA A 96 10.77 -10.18 -14.81
N PRO A 97 11.90 -10.90 -14.94
CA PRO A 97 12.82 -11.07 -13.83
C PRO A 97 13.33 -9.69 -13.37
N ALA A 98 13.29 -9.47 -12.05
CA ALA A 98 13.85 -8.31 -11.37
C ALA A 98 15.39 -8.33 -11.47
N GLY A 99 15.90 -8.13 -12.67
CA GLY A 99 17.28 -8.48 -13.03
C GLY A 99 17.71 -7.88 -14.36
N SER A 100 17.34 -6.64 -14.63
CA SER A 100 18.13 -5.79 -15.52
C SER A 100 18.09 -4.38 -14.98
N ALA A 101 19.15 -4.01 -14.29
CA ALA A 101 19.41 -2.65 -13.89
C ALA A 101 19.04 -1.68 -15.02
N VAL A 102 18.35 -0.63 -14.62
CA VAL A 102 18.10 0.59 -15.37
C VAL A 102 19.39 1.07 -16.05
N SER A 103 19.63 0.71 -17.31
CA SER A 103 20.63 1.42 -18.12
C SER A 103 20.53 1.09 -19.62
N ARG A 104 20.13 2.09 -20.40
CA ARG A 104 20.39 2.27 -21.86
C ARG A 104 19.40 1.80 -22.94
N PHE A 105 18.31 1.08 -22.68
CA PHE A 105 17.35 0.72 -23.75
C PHE A 105 15.93 1.30 -23.63
N ARG A 106 15.72 2.36 -22.84
CA ARG A 106 14.40 3.00 -22.61
C ARG A 106 14.01 4.14 -23.57
N ARG A 107 14.43 4.11 -24.84
CA ARG A 107 13.96 5.11 -25.83
C ARG A 107 13.15 4.52 -26.98
N ALA A 108 13.52 3.33 -27.45
CA ALA A 108 12.78 2.64 -28.52
C ALA A 108 11.38 2.15 -28.08
N PRO A 109 11.19 1.46 -26.94
CA PRO A 109 9.88 0.90 -26.59
C PRO A 109 8.87 1.98 -26.19
N LEU A 110 9.30 3.08 -25.56
CA LEU A 110 8.40 4.18 -25.18
C LEU A 110 7.86 4.93 -26.41
N ARG A 111 8.68 5.08 -27.46
CA ARG A 111 8.25 5.71 -28.71
C ARG A 111 7.24 4.85 -29.44
N ALA A 112 7.49 3.54 -29.53
CA ALA A 112 6.57 2.58 -30.14
C ALA A 112 5.22 2.52 -29.40
N ALA A 113 5.24 2.51 -28.06
CA ALA A 113 4.03 2.55 -27.26
C ALA A 113 3.22 3.84 -27.48
N ARG A 114 3.89 5.00 -27.57
CA ARG A 114 3.23 6.29 -27.86
C ARG A 114 2.62 6.35 -29.25
N THR A 115 3.30 5.79 -30.26
CA THR A 115 2.75 5.74 -31.62
C THR A 115 1.56 4.80 -31.72
N ALA A 116 1.57 3.68 -31.00
CA ALA A 116 0.45 2.75 -30.95
C ALA A 116 -0.76 3.38 -30.26
N LEU A 117 -0.55 4.06 -29.13
CA LEU A 117 -1.62 4.78 -28.42
C LEU A 117 -2.25 5.87 -29.30
N ALA A 118 -1.44 6.69 -29.99
CA ALA A 118 -1.95 7.73 -30.88
C ALA A 118 -2.78 7.16 -32.05
N ALA A 119 -2.41 5.98 -32.56
CA ALA A 119 -3.18 5.31 -33.61
C ALA A 119 -4.53 4.78 -33.07
N GLN A 120 -4.55 4.26 -31.84
CA GLN A 120 -5.76 3.80 -31.18
C GLN A 120 -6.71 4.98 -30.87
N GLU A 121 -6.18 6.11 -30.38
CA GLU A 121 -6.95 7.32 -30.11
C GLU A 121 -7.56 7.90 -31.40
N ALA A 122 -6.80 7.93 -32.51
CA ALA A 122 -7.31 8.39 -33.79
C ALA A 122 -8.45 7.52 -34.32
N LEU A 123 -8.30 6.19 -34.22
CA LEU A 123 -9.33 5.24 -34.63
C LEU A 123 -10.60 5.35 -33.74
N GLY A 124 -10.42 5.55 -32.43
CA GLY A 124 -11.53 5.83 -31.52
C GLY A 124 -12.28 7.11 -31.89
N ALA A 125 -11.56 8.18 -32.20
CA ALA A 125 -12.17 9.44 -32.63
C ALA A 125 -12.92 9.34 -33.97
N GLU A 126 -12.43 8.53 -34.91
CA GLU A 126 -13.16 8.23 -36.16
C GLU A 126 -14.43 7.40 -35.91
N LEU A 127 -14.36 6.43 -35.00
CA LEU A 127 -15.53 5.62 -34.61
C LEU A 127 -16.60 6.43 -33.88
N ASP A 128 -16.19 7.34 -32.98
CA ASP A 128 -17.12 8.22 -32.25
C ASP A 128 -17.82 9.24 -33.16
N ALA A 129 -17.30 9.45 -34.38
CA ALA A 129 -17.84 10.37 -35.38
C ALA A 129 -18.78 9.70 -36.40
N LEU A 130 -18.98 8.37 -36.32
CA LEU A 130 -19.96 7.60 -37.10
C LEU A 130 -21.34 7.61 -36.44
#